data_AF-A0A5B1LF78-F1
#
_entry.id   AF-A0A5B1LF78-F1
#
_cell.length_a   1.000
_cell.length_b   1.000
_cell.length_c   1.000
_cell.angle_alpha   90.00
_cell.angle_beta   90.00
_cell.angle_gamma   90.00
#
_symmetry.space_group_name_H-M   'P 1'
#
loop_
_entity.id
_entity.type
_entity.pdbx_description
1 polymer ?
#
loop_
_entity_poly.entity_id
_entity_poly.type
_entity_poly.pdbx_seq_one_letter_code
_entity_poly.pdbx_strand_id
1 'polypeptide(L)'
;MNQAEAVAAVLAEVLPAPVEVASVERLAGGASADLAAVDAVDATGVAHALVMRTSGGQPTGGLRAGIPAETAALRSAETAGVPVPSVVAAFVGDPVLGDGYLMTRREGQALPAKLLRDPEFAGLREVLVADAGRALAGIHRASPDGLARLGPRDQLDALAALHRSFGHANPVFDLALQWLADRLPDPVRDAVVHGDFRMGNLLCDADGLVAVLDWELVHLGDPDEDLGWFCAPAWRFGGAGPAGGLGSREELLSAYAEASGRTVDPERLRWWEVLATIKWGVICQYQASRVLTGGERSIEHALIGRRVTEVELDLLLLMGADVDGTSADLHADPWPSADDLVRVTAAQLREDVLPELEGRARFLVRVAINALETVQREATLGADVEAIEAEVSDGASREQLLRWVLARLAIDNPAYPSIADVPPTS
;
A
#
# COMPACT_ATOMS: atom_id res chain seq x y z
N MET A 1 -27.34 18.64 -9.99
CA MET A 1 -27.35 17.19 -9.87
C MET A 1 -26.41 16.82 -8.74
N ASN A 2 -26.91 16.20 -7.67
CA ASN A 2 -26.07 15.66 -6.61
C ASN A 2 -25.52 14.27 -7.02
N GLN A 3 -24.63 13.70 -6.21
CA GLN A 3 -23.98 12.42 -6.51
C GLN A 3 -24.97 11.26 -6.66
N ALA A 4 -26.02 11.21 -5.83
CA ALA A 4 -27.06 10.17 -5.90
C ALA A 4 -27.91 10.28 -7.17
N GLU A 5 -28.27 11.49 -7.59
CA GLU A 5 -28.98 11.75 -8.84
C GLU A 5 -28.14 11.35 -10.07
N ALA A 6 -26.82 11.60 -10.04
CA ALA A 6 -25.92 11.19 -11.11
C ALA A 6 -25.81 9.65 -11.20
N VAL A 7 -25.68 8.97 -10.06
CA VAL A 7 -25.67 7.50 -10.00
C VAL A 7 -26.99 6.91 -10.52
N ALA A 8 -28.13 7.49 -10.13
CA ALA A 8 -29.43 7.06 -10.62
C ALA A 8 -29.55 7.20 -12.16
N ALA A 9 -29.01 8.29 -12.73
CA ALA A 9 -28.99 8.50 -14.17
C ALA A 9 -28.17 7.43 -14.90
N VAL A 10 -26.96 7.12 -14.40
CA VAL A 10 -26.11 6.05 -14.93
C VAL A 10 -26.81 4.69 -14.86
N LEU A 11 -27.45 4.37 -13.73
CA LEU A 11 -28.18 3.12 -13.57
C LEU A 11 -29.40 3.00 -14.49
N ALA A 12 -30.08 4.11 -14.78
CA ALA A 12 -31.24 4.13 -15.68
C ALA A 12 -30.89 3.81 -17.14
N GLU A 13 -29.63 3.93 -17.56
CA GLU A 13 -29.19 3.56 -18.90
C GLU A 13 -29.02 2.04 -19.08
N VAL A 14 -28.77 1.31 -17.99
CA VAL A 14 -28.43 -0.12 -18.02
C VAL A 14 -29.48 -1.01 -17.37
N LEU A 15 -30.26 -0.49 -16.41
CA LEU A 15 -31.30 -1.25 -15.73
C LEU A 15 -32.66 -1.06 -16.41
N PRO A 16 -33.49 -2.13 -16.46
CA PRO A 16 -34.75 -2.12 -17.19
C PRO A 16 -35.86 -1.30 -16.51
N ALA A 17 -35.70 -0.98 -15.22
CA ALA A 17 -36.65 -0.22 -14.43
C ALA A 17 -35.96 1.04 -13.85
N PRO A 18 -36.70 2.16 -13.69
CA PRO A 18 -36.18 3.33 -13.00
C PRO A 18 -35.69 3.00 -11.59
N VAL A 19 -34.62 3.64 -11.16
CA VAL A 19 -33.96 3.36 -9.87
C VAL A 19 -33.95 4.60 -9.00
N GLU A 20 -34.27 4.41 -7.72
CA GLU A 20 -34.06 5.38 -6.66
C GLU A 20 -32.80 5.01 -5.87
N VAL A 21 -31.86 5.94 -5.75
CA VAL A 21 -30.63 5.75 -4.96
C VAL A 21 -30.90 6.23 -3.54
N ALA A 22 -30.90 5.31 -2.58
CA ALA A 22 -31.19 5.58 -1.18
C ALA A 22 -29.99 6.18 -0.44
N SER A 23 -28.78 5.71 -0.74
CA SER A 23 -27.55 6.20 -0.13
C SER A 23 -26.34 6.08 -1.06
N VAL A 24 -25.37 6.97 -0.84
CA VAL A 24 -24.01 6.89 -1.41
C VAL A 24 -23.04 7.22 -0.28
N GLU A 25 -22.35 6.21 0.24
CA GLU A 25 -21.52 6.32 1.44
C GLU A 25 -20.08 5.96 1.12
N ARG A 26 -19.12 6.84 1.44
CA ARG A 26 -17.70 6.53 1.22
C ARG A 26 -17.27 5.37 2.11
N LEU A 27 -16.58 4.40 1.50
CA LEU A 27 -15.98 3.30 2.24
C LEU A 27 -14.65 3.74 2.84
N ALA A 28 -14.47 3.55 4.14
CA ALA A 28 -13.21 3.81 4.83
C ALA A 28 -12.25 2.61 4.64
N GLY A 29 -10.98 2.87 4.28
CA GLY A 29 -9.91 1.86 4.38
C GLY A 29 -9.14 1.45 3.11
N GLY A 30 -9.04 2.31 2.08
CA GLY A 30 -8.16 2.06 0.91
C GLY A 30 -7.03 3.09 0.80
N ALA A 31 -5.82 2.64 0.45
CA ALA A 31 -4.64 3.49 0.26
C ALA A 31 -4.66 4.31 -1.05
N SER A 32 -5.65 4.10 -1.92
CA SER A 32 -5.88 4.90 -3.13
C SER A 32 -7.38 5.01 -3.44
N ALA A 33 -7.90 6.23 -3.27
CA ALA A 33 -9.09 6.89 -3.84
C ALA A 33 -10.43 6.13 -4.07
N ASP A 34 -11.50 6.76 -3.57
CA ASP A 34 -12.85 6.81 -4.16
C ASP A 34 -13.65 5.53 -4.40
N LEU A 35 -13.78 4.72 -3.35
CA LEU A 35 -14.85 3.73 -3.23
C LEU A 35 -16.03 4.27 -2.44
N ALA A 36 -17.25 4.02 -2.92
CA ALA A 36 -18.48 4.31 -2.19
C ALA A 36 -19.45 3.12 -2.26
N ALA A 37 -20.07 2.76 -1.14
CA ALA A 37 -21.23 1.90 -1.11
C ALA A 37 -22.44 2.67 -1.66
N VAL A 38 -23.23 2.00 -2.50
CA VAL A 38 -24.45 2.54 -3.09
C VAL A 38 -25.56 1.54 -2.84
N ASP A 39 -26.59 1.97 -2.11
CA ASP A 39 -27.82 1.20 -1.95
C ASP A 39 -28.92 1.86 -2.79
N ALA A 40 -29.52 1.08 -3.68
CA ALA A 40 -30.55 1.56 -4.60
C ALA A 40 -31.72 0.58 -4.70
N VAL A 41 -32.90 1.06 -5.04
CA VAL A 41 -34.11 0.24 -5.21
C VAL A 41 -34.77 0.61 -6.53
N ASP A 42 -35.05 -0.40 -7.36
CA ASP A 42 -35.77 -0.15 -8.60
C ASP A 42 -37.29 -0.03 -8.39
N ALA A 43 -37.99 0.48 -9.40
CA ALA A 43 -39.44 0.67 -9.35
C ALA A 43 -40.25 -0.63 -9.16
N THR A 44 -39.61 -1.81 -9.28
CA THR A 44 -40.22 -3.12 -8.99
C THR A 44 -40.04 -3.56 -7.53
N GLY A 45 -39.26 -2.80 -6.75
CA GLY A 45 -38.93 -3.08 -5.36
C GLY A 45 -37.70 -3.96 -5.17
N VAL A 46 -36.92 -4.23 -6.22
CA VAL A 46 -35.67 -4.99 -6.10
C VAL A 46 -34.57 -4.07 -5.61
N ALA A 47 -33.91 -4.50 -4.52
CA ALA A 47 -32.77 -3.81 -3.95
C ALA A 47 -31.48 -4.17 -4.69
N HIS A 48 -30.66 -3.16 -4.96
CA HIS A 48 -29.36 -3.23 -5.61
C HIS A 48 -28.30 -2.73 -4.64
N ALA A 49 -27.49 -3.65 -4.12
CA ALA A 49 -26.33 -3.33 -3.29
C ALA A 49 -25.09 -3.27 -4.17
N LEU A 50 -24.51 -2.07 -4.32
CA LEU A 50 -23.44 -1.79 -5.26
C LEU A 50 -22.24 -1.14 -4.56
N VAL A 51 -21.09 -1.21 -5.23
CA VAL A 51 -19.90 -0.43 -4.92
C VAL A 51 -19.57 0.40 -6.16
N MET A 52 -19.37 1.69 -5.97
CA MET A 52 -18.88 2.62 -6.98
C MET A 52 -17.39 2.83 -6.79
N ARG A 53 -16.62 2.72 -7.87
CA ARG A 53 -15.22 3.12 -7.97
C ARG A 53 -15.13 4.33 -8.90
N THR A 54 -14.42 5.38 -8.51
CA THR A 54 -14.04 6.46 -9.42
C THR A 54 -12.51 6.62 -9.47
N SER A 55 -12.00 7.28 -10.52
CA SER A 55 -10.56 7.52 -10.69
C SER A 55 -9.99 8.59 -9.74
N GLY A 56 -10.84 9.30 -9.00
CA GLY A 56 -10.43 10.37 -8.08
C GLY A 56 -9.66 11.53 -8.72
N GLY A 57 -9.78 11.71 -10.03
CA GLY A 57 -9.00 12.70 -10.79
C GLY A 57 -7.50 12.39 -10.82
N GLN A 58 -7.08 11.19 -10.42
CA GLN A 58 -5.70 10.73 -10.58
C GLN A 58 -5.40 10.60 -12.09
N PRO A 59 -4.28 11.13 -12.58
CA PRO A 59 -3.93 11.04 -13.99
C PRO A 59 -3.80 9.57 -14.42
N THR A 60 -4.44 9.24 -15.53
CA THR A 60 -4.29 7.95 -16.21
C THR A 60 -2.98 7.93 -16.99
N GLY A 61 -2.27 6.79 -16.99
CA GLY A 61 -0.98 6.61 -17.66
C GLY A 61 0.15 6.19 -16.72
N GLY A 62 1.12 5.45 -17.25
CA GLY A 62 2.12 4.74 -16.45
C GLY A 62 1.67 3.33 -16.11
N LEU A 63 1.75 2.95 -14.83
CA LEU A 63 1.40 1.60 -14.34
C LEU A 63 -0.11 1.40 -14.07
N ARG A 64 -0.92 2.46 -14.08
CA ARG A 64 -2.37 2.39 -13.82
C ARG A 64 -3.19 2.28 -15.11
N ALA A 65 -4.05 1.29 -15.16
CA ALA A 65 -5.09 1.12 -16.16
C ALA A 65 -6.12 2.26 -16.06
N GLY A 66 -6.70 2.63 -17.19
CA GLY A 66 -7.88 3.50 -17.20
C GLY A 66 -9.15 2.69 -16.95
N ILE A 67 -10.21 3.36 -16.52
CA ILE A 67 -11.54 2.76 -16.28
C ILE A 67 -12.03 1.84 -17.42
N PRO A 68 -11.87 2.18 -18.73
CA PRO A 68 -12.24 1.26 -19.80
C PRO A 68 -11.46 -0.06 -19.80
N ALA A 69 -10.16 -0.03 -19.49
CA ALA A 69 -9.31 -1.22 -19.42
C ALA A 69 -9.63 -2.07 -18.17
N GLU A 70 -9.83 -1.44 -17.01
CA GLU A 70 -10.25 -2.13 -15.78
C GLU A 70 -11.57 -2.87 -15.97
N THR A 71 -12.59 -2.19 -16.50
CA THR A 71 -13.93 -2.78 -16.68
C THR A 71 -13.96 -3.86 -17.76
N ALA A 72 -13.15 -3.72 -18.82
CA ALA A 72 -12.97 -4.77 -19.81
C ALA A 72 -12.32 -6.02 -19.19
N ALA A 73 -11.26 -5.85 -18.40
CA ALA A 73 -10.60 -6.96 -17.72
C ALA A 73 -11.52 -7.67 -16.71
N LEU A 74 -12.26 -6.92 -15.89
CA LEU A 74 -13.23 -7.47 -14.93
C LEU A 74 -14.29 -8.34 -15.63
N ARG A 75 -14.92 -7.84 -16.70
CA ARG A 75 -15.94 -8.59 -17.46
C ARG A 75 -15.34 -9.83 -18.13
N SER A 76 -14.12 -9.70 -18.62
CA SER A 76 -13.38 -10.79 -19.27
C SER A 76 -13.00 -11.90 -18.26
N ALA A 77 -12.56 -11.51 -17.06
CA ALA A 77 -12.27 -12.42 -15.96
C ALA A 77 -13.53 -13.13 -15.44
N GLU A 78 -14.64 -12.41 -15.30
CA GLU A 78 -15.95 -13.00 -14.95
C GLU A 78 -16.37 -14.06 -15.98
N THR A 79 -16.23 -13.76 -17.27
CA THR A 79 -16.50 -14.72 -18.36
C THR A 79 -15.58 -15.93 -18.31
N ALA A 80 -14.34 -15.76 -17.85
CA ALA A 80 -13.37 -16.84 -17.64
C ALA A 80 -13.62 -17.65 -16.35
N GLY A 81 -14.64 -17.32 -15.57
CA GLY A 81 -15.03 -18.00 -14.34
C GLY A 81 -14.26 -17.56 -13.10
N VAL A 82 -13.55 -16.42 -13.16
CA VAL A 82 -12.88 -15.85 -11.99
C VAL A 82 -13.94 -15.24 -11.06
N PRO A 83 -13.89 -15.50 -9.74
CA PRO A 83 -14.77 -14.82 -8.80
C PRO A 83 -14.39 -13.34 -8.75
N VAL A 84 -15.23 -12.47 -9.33
CA VAL A 84 -15.06 -11.02 -9.32
C VAL A 84 -16.41 -10.33 -9.06
N PRO A 85 -16.43 -9.07 -8.61
CA PRO A 85 -17.63 -8.25 -8.61
C PRO A 85 -18.09 -8.00 -10.05
N SER A 86 -19.37 -8.22 -10.33
CA SER A 86 -19.95 -8.03 -11.66
C SER A 86 -20.09 -6.54 -11.94
N VAL A 87 -19.52 -6.07 -13.06
CA VAL A 87 -19.64 -4.66 -13.47
C VAL A 87 -21.04 -4.40 -14.00
N VAL A 88 -21.80 -3.56 -13.29
CA VAL A 88 -23.18 -3.17 -13.63
C VAL A 88 -23.21 -2.04 -14.64
N ALA A 89 -22.42 -0.98 -14.40
CA ALA A 89 -22.35 0.19 -15.27
C ALA A 89 -20.93 0.76 -15.27
N ALA A 90 -20.50 1.36 -16.38
CA ALA A 90 -19.24 2.09 -16.47
C ALA A 90 -19.52 3.45 -17.13
N PHE A 91 -18.83 4.49 -16.67
CA PHE A 91 -19.03 5.86 -17.11
C PHE A 91 -17.69 6.58 -17.26
N VAL A 92 -17.59 7.45 -18.26
CA VAL A 92 -16.38 8.22 -18.58
C VAL A 92 -16.83 9.65 -18.88
N GLY A 93 -16.17 10.63 -18.26
CA GLY A 93 -16.47 12.05 -18.43
C GLY A 93 -17.80 12.48 -17.84
N ASP A 94 -18.34 11.78 -16.83
CA ASP A 94 -19.56 12.21 -16.17
C ASP A 94 -19.34 13.57 -15.48
N PRO A 95 -20.22 14.58 -15.66
CA PRO A 95 -20.01 15.92 -15.13
C PRO A 95 -19.94 16.02 -13.60
N VAL A 96 -20.46 15.01 -12.88
CA VAL A 96 -20.51 14.96 -11.41
C VAL A 96 -19.57 13.88 -10.87
N LEU A 97 -19.57 12.70 -11.49
CA LEU A 97 -18.86 11.50 -11.02
C LEU A 97 -17.46 11.35 -11.63
N GLY A 98 -17.18 11.99 -12.78
CA GLY A 98 -15.94 11.82 -13.53
C GLY A 98 -15.89 10.48 -14.26
N ASP A 99 -14.74 9.79 -14.15
CA ASP A 99 -14.55 8.45 -14.72
C ASP A 99 -14.71 7.40 -13.62
N GLY A 100 -15.47 6.35 -13.88
CA GLY A 100 -15.70 5.31 -12.90
C GLY A 100 -16.62 4.19 -13.36
N TYR A 101 -16.95 3.30 -12.43
CA TYR A 101 -17.88 2.21 -12.65
C TYR A 101 -18.59 1.78 -11.37
N LEU A 102 -19.72 1.11 -11.54
CA LEU A 102 -20.52 0.48 -10.50
C LEU A 102 -20.42 -1.04 -10.66
N MET A 103 -20.21 -1.73 -9.54
CA MET A 103 -20.13 -3.19 -9.48
C MET A 103 -20.99 -3.74 -8.34
N THR A 104 -21.31 -5.03 -8.40
CA THR A 104 -22.06 -5.69 -7.32
C THR A 104 -21.29 -5.69 -6.00
N ARG A 105 -21.96 -5.34 -4.89
CA ARG A 105 -21.37 -5.45 -3.56
C ARG A 105 -21.32 -6.91 -3.16
N ARG A 106 -20.14 -7.40 -2.77
CA ARG A 106 -19.91 -8.75 -2.26
C ARG A 106 -19.60 -8.68 -0.77
N GLU A 107 -20.16 -9.59 0.00
CA GLU A 107 -19.90 -9.71 1.43
C GLU A 107 -18.68 -10.60 1.67
N GLY A 108 -17.84 -10.23 2.63
CA GLY A 108 -16.66 -11.01 2.99
C GLY A 108 -15.64 -10.20 3.80
N GLN A 109 -14.47 -10.81 4.00
CA GLN A 109 -13.34 -10.26 4.74
C GLN A 109 -12.14 -10.10 3.79
N ALA A 110 -11.53 -8.91 3.80
CA ALA A 110 -10.35 -8.61 2.99
C ALA A 110 -9.11 -8.28 3.83
N LEU A 111 -9.22 -8.19 5.18
CA LEU A 111 -8.09 -7.87 6.05
C LEU A 111 -7.19 -9.11 6.24
N PRO A 112 -5.94 -9.12 5.71
CA PRO A 112 -5.07 -10.29 5.79
C PRO A 112 -4.80 -10.73 7.24
N ALA A 113 -4.66 -9.77 8.15
CA ALA A 113 -4.44 -10.04 9.57
C ALA A 113 -5.55 -10.91 10.21
N LYS A 114 -6.80 -10.76 9.75
CA LYS A 114 -7.91 -11.61 10.19
C LYS A 114 -7.90 -12.96 9.47
N LEU A 115 -7.82 -12.95 8.14
CA LEU A 115 -7.82 -14.17 7.32
C LEU A 115 -6.72 -15.16 7.75
N LEU A 116 -5.54 -14.65 8.11
CA LEU A 116 -4.39 -15.48 8.48
C LEU A 116 -4.41 -15.99 9.93
N ARG A 117 -5.17 -15.37 10.84
CA ARG A 117 -5.03 -15.61 12.30
C ARG A 117 -6.32 -15.97 13.01
N ASP A 118 -7.45 -15.48 12.55
CA ASP A 118 -8.73 -15.71 13.20
C ASP A 118 -9.12 -17.19 13.05
N PRO A 119 -9.51 -17.89 14.14
CA PRO A 119 -9.98 -19.27 14.08
C PRO A 119 -11.16 -19.49 13.13
N GLU A 120 -12.01 -18.48 12.90
CA GLU A 120 -13.13 -18.54 11.95
C GLU A 120 -12.69 -18.94 10.54
N PHE A 121 -11.51 -18.46 10.10
CA PHE A 121 -10.98 -18.72 8.76
C PHE A 121 -10.06 -19.95 8.70
N ALA A 122 -10.16 -20.89 9.65
CA ALA A 122 -9.33 -22.09 9.61
C ALA A 122 -9.56 -22.94 8.35
N GLY A 123 -10.81 -23.13 7.94
CA GLY A 123 -11.16 -23.84 6.70
C GLY A 123 -10.65 -23.13 5.45
N LEU A 124 -10.88 -21.81 5.35
CA LEU A 124 -10.32 -20.96 4.28
C LEU A 124 -8.82 -21.18 4.08
N ARG A 125 -8.03 -21.22 5.17
CA ARG A 125 -6.56 -21.37 5.08
C ARG A 125 -6.11 -22.69 4.45
N GLU A 126 -6.95 -23.73 4.48
CA GLU A 126 -6.66 -25.02 3.84
C GLU A 126 -6.91 -25.00 2.32
N VAL A 127 -7.76 -24.09 1.83
CA VAL A 127 -8.20 -24.08 0.41
C VAL A 127 -7.74 -22.87 -0.38
N LEU A 128 -7.45 -21.74 0.29
CA LEU A 128 -7.26 -20.44 -0.36
C LEU A 128 -6.05 -20.39 -1.30
N VAL A 129 -4.97 -21.13 -1.01
CA VAL A 129 -3.81 -21.21 -1.92
C VAL A 129 -4.21 -21.86 -3.26
N ALA A 130 -5.04 -22.90 -3.21
CA ALA A 130 -5.53 -23.55 -4.41
C ALA A 130 -6.57 -22.68 -5.16
N ASP A 131 -7.43 -21.98 -4.42
CA ASP A 131 -8.35 -20.98 -5.01
C ASP A 131 -7.60 -19.84 -5.69
N ALA A 132 -6.53 -19.34 -5.08
CA ALA A 132 -5.66 -18.32 -5.67
C ALA A 132 -5.04 -18.81 -6.99
N GLY A 133 -4.49 -20.04 -7.02
CA GLY A 133 -3.95 -20.65 -8.24
C GLY A 133 -5.01 -20.79 -9.35
N ARG A 134 -6.23 -21.20 -9.00
CA ARG A 134 -7.37 -21.29 -9.94
C ARG A 134 -7.82 -19.93 -10.46
N ALA A 135 -7.93 -18.94 -9.58
CA ALA A 135 -8.30 -17.58 -9.93
C ALA A 135 -7.29 -16.99 -10.91
N LEU A 136 -5.99 -17.04 -10.59
CA LEU A 136 -4.91 -16.60 -11.48
C LEU A 136 -4.95 -17.32 -12.84
N ALA A 137 -5.18 -18.63 -12.86
CA ALA A 137 -5.33 -19.36 -14.12
C ALA A 137 -6.51 -18.84 -14.95
N GLY A 138 -7.64 -18.50 -14.32
CA GLY A 138 -8.78 -17.87 -14.98
C GLY A 138 -8.46 -16.47 -15.50
N ILE A 139 -7.80 -15.63 -14.69
CA ILE A 139 -7.35 -14.28 -15.09
C ILE A 139 -6.45 -14.38 -16.32
N HIS A 140 -5.46 -15.27 -16.31
CA HIS A 140 -4.48 -15.40 -17.40
C HIS A 140 -5.09 -16.00 -18.69
N ARG A 141 -6.32 -16.53 -18.64
CA ARG A 141 -7.11 -16.96 -19.80
C ARG A 141 -8.09 -15.91 -20.31
N ALA A 142 -8.35 -14.86 -19.55
CA ALA A 142 -9.25 -13.79 -19.94
C ALA A 142 -8.77 -13.15 -21.26
N SER A 143 -9.71 -12.60 -22.04
CA SER A 143 -9.42 -11.80 -23.23
C SER A 143 -8.57 -10.58 -22.86
N PRO A 144 -7.46 -10.31 -23.57
CA PRO A 144 -6.56 -9.17 -23.30
C PRO A 144 -6.99 -7.85 -23.96
N ASP A 145 -8.21 -7.77 -24.49
CA ASP A 145 -8.67 -6.63 -25.29
C ASP A 145 -8.57 -5.29 -24.54
N GLY A 146 -7.95 -4.30 -25.17
CA GLY A 146 -7.83 -2.94 -24.62
C GLY A 146 -6.73 -2.75 -23.58
N LEU A 147 -5.95 -3.78 -23.25
CA LEU A 147 -4.85 -3.68 -22.29
C LEU A 147 -3.53 -3.26 -22.94
N ALA A 148 -2.82 -2.35 -22.28
CA ALA A 148 -1.47 -1.97 -22.66
C ALA A 148 -0.49 -3.11 -22.31
N ARG A 149 0.48 -3.35 -23.19
CA ARG A 149 1.52 -4.35 -22.95
C ARG A 149 2.60 -3.79 -22.02
N LEU A 150 3.00 -4.58 -21.02
CA LEU A 150 4.10 -4.27 -20.11
C LEU A 150 4.97 -5.52 -19.92
N GLY A 151 6.15 -5.53 -20.55
CA GLY A 151 7.06 -6.67 -20.50
C GLY A 151 8.02 -6.65 -19.31
N PRO A 152 8.72 -7.77 -19.04
CA PRO A 152 9.67 -7.87 -17.92
C PRO A 152 10.80 -6.84 -17.99
N ARG A 153 11.32 -6.60 -19.20
CA ARG A 153 12.36 -5.60 -19.46
C ARG A 153 11.86 -4.18 -19.23
N ASP A 154 10.63 -3.88 -19.67
CA ASP A 154 10.02 -2.55 -19.53
C ASP A 154 9.86 -2.19 -18.05
N GLN A 155 9.41 -3.16 -17.24
CA GLN A 155 9.28 -3.00 -15.79
C GLN A 155 10.63 -2.79 -15.12
N LEU A 156 11.63 -3.62 -15.45
CA LEU A 156 12.97 -3.50 -14.90
C LEU A 156 13.59 -2.13 -15.19
N ASP A 157 13.50 -1.67 -16.45
CA ASP A 157 14.04 -0.37 -16.85
C ASP A 157 13.32 0.79 -16.15
N ALA A 158 11.99 0.71 -16.00
CA ALA A 158 11.19 1.70 -15.27
C ALA A 158 11.55 1.75 -13.78
N LEU A 159 11.69 0.59 -13.12
CA LEU A 159 12.09 0.49 -11.72
C LEU A 159 13.49 1.06 -11.49
N ALA A 160 14.44 0.71 -12.37
CA ALA A 160 15.80 1.22 -12.30
C ALA A 160 15.84 2.75 -12.49
N ALA A 161 15.02 3.29 -13.40
CA ALA A 161 14.91 4.73 -13.60
C ALA A 161 14.30 5.44 -12.39
N LEU A 162 13.22 4.90 -11.83
CA LEU A 162 12.56 5.47 -10.66
C LEU A 162 13.47 5.43 -9.42
N HIS A 163 14.13 4.29 -9.17
CA HIS A 163 15.11 4.16 -8.09
C HIS A 163 16.20 5.25 -8.17
N ARG A 164 16.83 5.42 -9.34
CA ARG A 164 17.85 6.45 -9.57
C ARG A 164 17.33 7.87 -9.37
N SER A 165 16.05 8.12 -9.67
CA SER A 165 15.46 9.46 -9.54
C SER A 165 15.40 9.98 -8.10
N PHE A 166 15.42 9.08 -7.10
CA PHE A 166 15.44 9.47 -5.69
C PHE A 166 16.82 9.96 -5.21
N GLY A 167 17.90 9.74 -5.98
CA GLY A 167 19.22 10.30 -5.67
C GLY A 167 19.93 9.68 -4.47
N HIS A 168 19.41 8.59 -3.89
CA HIS A 168 20.04 7.86 -2.79
C HIS A 168 20.67 6.56 -3.31
N ALA A 169 21.95 6.34 -3.00
CA ALA A 169 22.62 5.08 -3.30
C ALA A 169 22.05 3.96 -2.42
N ASN A 170 21.65 2.85 -3.05
CA ASN A 170 21.29 1.62 -2.36
C ASN A 170 22.00 0.44 -3.05
N PRO A 171 23.15 0.00 -2.51
CA PRO A 171 23.94 -1.07 -3.13
C PRO A 171 23.20 -2.39 -3.31
N VAL A 172 22.24 -2.72 -2.43
CA VAL A 172 21.45 -3.95 -2.53
C VAL A 172 20.44 -3.85 -3.67
N PHE A 173 19.82 -2.69 -3.86
CA PHE A 173 18.90 -2.46 -4.98
C PHE A 173 19.67 -2.44 -6.30
N ASP A 174 20.82 -1.78 -6.36
CA ASP A 174 21.71 -1.80 -7.53
C ASP A 174 22.13 -3.23 -7.89
N LEU A 175 22.50 -4.04 -6.90
CA LEU A 175 22.82 -5.46 -7.08
C LEU A 175 21.62 -6.26 -7.61
N ALA A 176 20.43 -6.05 -7.04
CA ALA A 176 19.22 -6.76 -7.45
C ALA A 176 18.77 -6.37 -8.87
N LEU A 177 18.85 -5.09 -9.25
CA LEU A 177 18.58 -4.64 -10.62
C LEU A 177 19.54 -5.28 -11.62
N GLN A 178 20.82 -5.37 -11.28
CA GLN A 178 21.82 -6.06 -12.10
C GLN A 178 21.53 -7.57 -12.19
N TRP A 179 21.22 -8.21 -11.05
CA TRP A 179 20.88 -9.63 -11.00
C TRP A 179 19.68 -9.96 -11.89
N LEU A 180 18.65 -9.11 -11.89
CA LEU A 180 17.45 -9.22 -12.73
C LEU A 180 17.81 -9.03 -14.22
N ALA A 181 18.62 -8.03 -14.55
CA ALA A 181 19.06 -7.75 -15.92
C ALA A 181 19.83 -8.92 -16.54
N ASP A 182 20.70 -9.56 -15.76
CA ASP A 182 21.52 -10.70 -16.20
C ASP A 182 20.72 -11.99 -16.37
N ARG A 183 19.50 -12.05 -15.84
CA ARG A 183 18.65 -13.26 -15.77
C ARG A 183 17.26 -13.04 -16.36
N LEU A 184 17.13 -12.09 -17.29
CA LEU A 184 15.85 -11.82 -17.95
C LEU A 184 15.21 -13.12 -18.43
N PRO A 185 13.94 -13.37 -18.07
CA PRO A 185 13.31 -14.64 -18.35
C PRO A 185 12.91 -14.71 -19.84
N ASP A 186 12.94 -15.91 -20.43
CA ASP A 186 12.55 -16.10 -21.82
C ASP A 186 11.10 -15.63 -22.07
N PRO A 187 10.77 -15.02 -23.21
CA PRO A 187 9.41 -14.58 -23.48
C PRO A 187 8.41 -15.74 -23.48
N VAL A 188 7.26 -15.53 -22.84
CA VAL A 188 6.10 -16.42 -22.90
C VAL A 188 4.95 -15.71 -23.61
N ARG A 189 3.85 -16.43 -23.86
CA ARG A 189 2.62 -15.81 -24.37
C ARG A 189 2.10 -14.84 -23.32
N ASP A 190 1.96 -13.57 -23.70
CA ASP A 190 1.36 -12.57 -22.82
C ASP A 190 -0.09 -12.97 -22.43
N ALA A 191 -0.47 -12.61 -21.22
CA ALA A 191 -1.78 -12.84 -20.63
C ALA A 191 -2.28 -11.56 -19.95
N VAL A 192 -3.57 -11.53 -19.60
CA VAL A 192 -4.06 -10.53 -18.65
C VAL A 192 -3.35 -10.78 -17.32
N VAL A 193 -2.67 -9.76 -16.80
CA VAL A 193 -1.98 -9.76 -15.52
C VAL A 193 -2.71 -8.77 -14.61
N HIS A 194 -3.11 -9.22 -13.43
CA HIS A 194 -3.79 -8.40 -12.43
C HIS A 194 -2.88 -7.28 -11.92
N GLY A 195 -1.59 -7.58 -11.70
CA GLY A 195 -0.55 -6.62 -11.36
C GLY A 195 -0.46 -6.29 -9.87
N ASP A 196 -1.56 -6.47 -9.12
CA ASP A 196 -1.59 -6.41 -7.64
C ASP A 196 -2.29 -7.63 -6.99
N PHE A 197 -2.04 -8.85 -7.46
CA PHE A 197 -2.70 -10.05 -6.91
C PHE A 197 -2.08 -10.46 -5.54
N ARG A 198 -2.66 -9.98 -4.44
CA ARG A 198 -2.17 -10.24 -3.07
C ARG A 198 -3.32 -10.40 -2.08
N MET A 199 -3.07 -10.97 -0.90
CA MET A 199 -4.08 -11.24 0.14
C MET A 199 -4.97 -10.04 0.48
N GLY A 200 -4.43 -8.82 0.47
CA GLY A 200 -5.21 -7.61 0.77
C GLY A 200 -6.25 -7.25 -0.30
N ASN A 201 -6.18 -7.88 -1.47
CA ASN A 201 -7.09 -7.69 -2.60
C ASN A 201 -7.94 -8.94 -2.85
N LEU A 202 -7.94 -9.90 -1.93
CA LEU A 202 -8.81 -11.08 -1.97
C LEU A 202 -9.91 -10.91 -0.93
N LEU A 203 -11.16 -10.87 -1.39
CA LEU A 203 -12.32 -10.95 -0.52
C LEU A 203 -12.63 -12.42 -0.27
N CYS A 204 -12.68 -12.83 0.99
CA CYS A 204 -12.89 -14.22 1.38
C CYS A 204 -14.01 -14.36 2.41
N ASP A 205 -14.61 -15.54 2.49
CA ASP A 205 -15.44 -15.96 3.61
C ASP A 205 -14.78 -17.15 4.33
N ALA A 206 -15.52 -17.84 5.21
CA ALA A 206 -14.97 -18.99 5.93
C ALA A 206 -14.68 -20.20 5.03
N ASP A 207 -15.32 -20.25 3.85
CA ASP A 207 -15.32 -21.40 2.94
C ASP A 207 -14.34 -21.23 1.77
N GLY A 208 -14.02 -20.00 1.36
CA GLY A 208 -13.12 -19.78 0.23
C GLY A 208 -12.98 -18.34 -0.27
N LEU A 209 -12.43 -18.23 -1.48
CA LEU A 209 -12.33 -16.97 -2.21
C LEU A 209 -13.69 -16.52 -2.76
N VAL A 210 -14.14 -15.33 -2.35
CA VAL A 210 -15.41 -14.71 -2.80
C VAL A 210 -15.20 -13.80 -4.01
N ALA A 211 -14.13 -12.99 -4.01
CA ALA A 211 -13.85 -12.08 -5.11
C ALA A 211 -12.38 -11.63 -5.15
N VAL A 212 -11.84 -11.47 -6.37
CA VAL A 212 -10.59 -10.75 -6.64
C VAL A 212 -10.91 -9.28 -6.87
N LEU A 213 -10.30 -8.40 -6.07
CA LEU A 213 -10.54 -6.97 -6.03
C LEU A 213 -9.36 -6.17 -6.60
N ASP A 214 -9.59 -4.89 -6.84
CA ASP A 214 -8.59 -3.87 -7.19
C ASP A 214 -7.77 -4.15 -8.46
N TRP A 215 -8.39 -3.85 -9.60
CA TRP A 215 -7.84 -4.12 -10.93
C TRP A 215 -7.11 -2.91 -11.54
N GLU A 216 -6.71 -1.90 -10.77
CA GLU A 216 -6.12 -0.68 -11.34
C GLU A 216 -4.75 -0.89 -11.99
N LEU A 217 -4.05 -1.98 -11.69
CA LEU A 217 -2.75 -2.29 -12.28
C LEU A 217 -2.85 -3.30 -13.43
N VAL A 218 -4.06 -3.59 -13.89
CA VAL A 218 -4.27 -4.61 -14.92
C VAL A 218 -3.60 -4.24 -16.23
N HIS A 219 -2.87 -5.19 -16.82
CA HIS A 219 -2.16 -4.99 -18.07
C HIS A 219 -1.98 -6.31 -18.82
N LEU A 220 -1.45 -6.23 -20.04
CA LEU A 220 -1.06 -7.39 -20.82
C LEU A 220 0.43 -7.67 -20.56
N GLY A 221 0.75 -8.83 -19.99
CA GLY A 221 2.12 -9.10 -19.54
C GLY A 221 2.39 -10.57 -19.31
N ASP A 222 3.43 -10.83 -18.53
CA ASP A 222 3.85 -12.18 -18.20
C ASP A 222 2.99 -12.76 -17.07
N PRO A 223 2.31 -13.91 -17.27
CA PRO A 223 1.46 -14.50 -16.23
C PRO A 223 2.21 -14.87 -14.94
N ASP A 224 3.53 -15.03 -14.99
CA ASP A 224 4.29 -15.35 -13.77
C ASP A 224 4.51 -14.14 -12.86
N GLU A 225 4.24 -12.93 -13.34
CA GLU A 225 4.27 -11.71 -12.51
C GLU A 225 3.33 -11.84 -11.32
N ASP A 226 2.07 -12.22 -11.54
CA ASP A 226 1.08 -12.32 -10.46
C ASP A 226 1.43 -13.44 -9.47
N LEU A 227 2.03 -14.54 -9.94
CA LEU A 227 2.48 -15.62 -9.08
C LEU A 227 3.67 -15.18 -8.20
N GLY A 228 4.65 -14.50 -8.80
CA GLY A 228 5.79 -13.92 -8.09
C GLY A 228 5.37 -12.83 -7.12
N TRP A 229 4.40 -12.00 -7.51
CA TRP A 229 3.78 -11.00 -6.63
C TRP A 229 3.12 -11.70 -5.45
N PHE A 230 2.23 -12.67 -5.65
CA PHE A 230 1.57 -13.37 -4.54
C PHE A 230 2.55 -14.09 -3.58
N CYS A 231 3.73 -14.47 -4.06
CA CYS A 231 4.77 -15.12 -3.25
C CYS A 231 5.76 -14.16 -2.57
N ALA A 232 5.71 -12.87 -2.92
CA ALA A 232 6.65 -11.87 -2.42
C ALA A 232 6.54 -11.72 -0.89
N PRO A 233 7.67 -11.62 -0.16
CA PRO A 233 7.68 -11.57 1.30
C PRO A 233 6.78 -10.47 1.91
N ALA A 234 6.72 -9.30 1.27
CA ALA A 234 5.91 -8.17 1.70
C ALA A 234 4.41 -8.50 1.84
N TRP A 235 3.91 -9.48 1.08
CA TRP A 235 2.49 -9.85 1.02
C TRP A 235 2.14 -11.09 1.83
N ARG A 236 3.06 -11.56 2.67
CA ARG A 236 2.79 -12.65 3.62
C ARG A 236 2.10 -12.17 4.89
N PHE A 237 2.14 -10.88 5.19
CA PHE A 237 1.50 -10.25 6.36
C PHE A 237 1.82 -10.95 7.71
N GLY A 238 3.06 -11.46 7.83
CA GLY A 238 3.54 -12.21 8.99
C GLY A 238 3.11 -13.69 9.03
N GLY A 239 2.49 -14.19 7.96
CA GLY A 239 2.24 -15.61 7.74
C GLY A 239 3.51 -16.38 7.35
N ALA A 240 3.52 -17.68 7.63
CA ALA A 240 4.72 -18.52 7.46
C ALA A 240 4.90 -19.07 6.05
N GLY A 241 3.80 -19.24 5.30
CA GLY A 241 3.82 -19.81 3.96
C GLY A 241 4.28 -18.81 2.90
N PRO A 242 5.15 -19.19 1.94
CA PRO A 242 5.58 -18.28 0.89
C PRO A 242 4.44 -17.76 0.01
N ALA A 243 3.40 -18.56 -0.25
CA ALA A 243 2.24 -18.14 -1.04
C ALA A 243 1.23 -17.38 -0.15
N GLY A 244 1.22 -16.05 -0.24
CA GLY A 244 0.28 -15.18 0.47
C GLY A 244 0.33 -15.30 2.01
N GLY A 245 1.38 -15.86 2.59
CA GLY A 245 1.46 -16.12 4.04
C GLY A 245 0.79 -17.42 4.50
N LEU A 246 0.26 -18.24 3.58
CA LEU A 246 -0.59 -19.40 3.88
C LEU A 246 0.17 -20.72 3.69
N GLY A 247 0.49 -21.06 2.44
CA GLY A 247 1.03 -22.35 2.05
C GLY A 247 2.30 -22.24 1.20
N SER A 248 2.70 -23.37 0.64
CA SER A 248 3.92 -23.52 -0.16
C SER A 248 3.78 -22.95 -1.57
N ARG A 249 4.91 -22.71 -2.25
CA ARG A 249 4.90 -22.31 -3.67
C ARG A 249 4.40 -23.46 -4.53
N GLU A 250 4.76 -24.68 -4.17
CA GLU A 250 4.43 -25.92 -4.85
C GLU A 250 2.90 -26.14 -4.88
N GLU A 251 2.20 -25.88 -3.78
CA GLU A 251 0.74 -25.95 -3.73
C GLU A 251 0.08 -24.94 -4.69
N LEU A 252 0.55 -23.68 -4.68
CA LEU A 252 0.07 -22.63 -5.59
C LEU A 252 0.31 -23.03 -7.05
N LEU A 253 1.53 -23.44 -7.38
CA LEU A 253 1.93 -23.81 -8.73
C LEU A 253 1.21 -25.06 -9.22
N SER A 254 0.95 -26.04 -8.35
CA SER A 254 0.17 -27.23 -8.70
C SER A 254 -1.27 -26.86 -9.07
N ALA A 255 -1.95 -26.07 -8.23
CA ALA A 255 -3.31 -25.63 -8.51
C ALA A 255 -3.40 -24.76 -9.77
N TYR A 256 -2.41 -23.87 -9.97
CA TYR A 256 -2.31 -23.07 -11.19
C TYR A 256 -2.09 -23.94 -12.43
N ALA A 257 -1.20 -24.93 -12.36
CA ALA A 257 -0.89 -25.82 -13.49
C ALA A 257 -2.09 -26.71 -13.87
N GLU A 258 -2.80 -27.27 -12.88
CA GLU A 258 -4.02 -28.04 -13.09
C GLU A 258 -5.10 -27.21 -13.80
N ALA A 259 -5.28 -25.95 -13.37
CA ALA A 259 -6.31 -25.09 -13.90
C ALA A 259 -5.95 -24.45 -15.25
N SER A 260 -4.67 -24.14 -15.50
CA SER A 260 -4.20 -23.43 -16.70
C SER A 260 -3.66 -24.35 -17.79
N GLY A 261 -3.27 -25.58 -17.45
CA GLY A 261 -2.49 -26.47 -18.32
C GLY A 261 -1.03 -26.03 -18.49
N ARG A 262 -0.55 -25.04 -17.73
CA ARG A 262 0.81 -24.48 -17.82
C ARG A 262 1.59 -24.72 -16.54
N THR A 263 2.75 -25.37 -16.67
CA THR A 263 3.73 -25.50 -15.59
C THR A 263 4.64 -24.28 -15.55
N VAL A 264 5.02 -23.85 -14.35
CA VAL A 264 5.93 -22.71 -14.13
C VAL A 264 7.27 -23.25 -13.62
N ASP A 265 8.36 -22.76 -14.20
CA ASP A 265 9.72 -23.07 -13.74
C ASP A 265 10.00 -22.33 -12.42
N PRO A 266 10.40 -23.03 -11.33
CA PRO A 266 10.73 -22.39 -10.07
C PRO A 266 11.81 -21.30 -10.15
N GLU A 267 12.84 -21.45 -11.00
CA GLU A 267 13.88 -20.40 -11.15
C GLU A 267 13.32 -19.15 -11.83
N ARG A 268 12.36 -19.35 -12.75
CA ARG A 268 11.62 -18.26 -13.37
C ARG A 268 10.70 -17.56 -12.38
N LEU A 269 10.00 -18.32 -11.54
CA LEU A 269 9.18 -17.75 -10.45
C LEU A 269 10.05 -16.91 -9.50
N ARG A 270 11.24 -17.42 -9.14
CA ARG A 270 12.21 -16.71 -8.32
C ARG A 270 12.61 -15.37 -8.93
N TRP A 271 12.80 -15.30 -10.24
CA TRP A 271 13.06 -14.03 -10.92
C TRP A 271 11.92 -13.02 -10.71
N TRP A 272 10.67 -13.47 -10.85
CA TRP A 272 9.49 -12.64 -10.61
C TRP A 272 9.31 -12.25 -9.14
N GLU A 273 9.68 -13.12 -8.20
CA GLU A 273 9.70 -12.76 -6.77
C GLU A 273 10.74 -11.67 -6.46
N VAL A 274 11.94 -11.74 -7.07
CA VAL A 274 12.96 -10.68 -6.93
C VAL A 274 12.45 -9.37 -7.54
N LEU A 275 11.83 -9.42 -8.73
CA LEU A 275 11.22 -8.23 -9.36
C LEU A 275 10.11 -7.64 -8.49
N ALA A 276 9.21 -8.47 -7.96
CA ALA A 276 8.13 -8.05 -7.06
C ALA A 276 8.68 -7.39 -5.79
N THR A 277 9.72 -7.99 -5.21
CA THR A 277 10.36 -7.51 -3.98
C THR A 277 11.04 -6.16 -4.20
N ILE A 278 11.79 -5.98 -5.29
CA ILE A 278 12.38 -4.66 -5.59
C ILE A 278 11.33 -3.62 -6.00
N LYS A 279 10.27 -4.02 -6.71
CA LYS A 279 9.12 -3.15 -7.03
C LYS A 279 8.51 -2.59 -5.74
N TRP A 280 8.31 -3.43 -4.71
CA TRP A 280 7.90 -2.96 -3.39
C TRP A 280 8.94 -2.06 -2.72
N GLY A 281 10.24 -2.38 -2.82
CA GLY A 281 11.32 -1.53 -2.34
C GLY A 281 11.30 -0.11 -2.93
N VAL A 282 11.15 -0.01 -4.24
CA VAL A 282 11.06 1.28 -4.95
C VAL A 282 9.78 2.03 -4.57
N ILE A 283 8.67 1.33 -4.31
CA ILE A 283 7.46 1.95 -3.74
C ILE A 283 7.74 2.48 -2.33
N CYS A 284 8.50 1.77 -1.49
CA CYS A 284 8.89 2.28 -0.17
C CYS A 284 9.73 3.55 -0.28
N GLN A 285 10.69 3.59 -1.21
CA GLN A 285 11.49 4.79 -1.51
C GLN A 285 10.60 5.95 -1.96
N TYR A 286 9.61 5.68 -2.82
CA TYR A 286 8.66 6.69 -3.27
C TYR A 286 7.85 7.28 -2.10
N GLN A 287 7.31 6.44 -1.22
CA GLN A 287 6.54 6.88 -0.05
C GLN A 287 7.42 7.65 0.95
N ALA A 288 8.67 7.24 1.15
CA ALA A 288 9.65 8.01 1.92
C ALA A 288 9.90 9.38 1.30
N SER A 289 10.13 9.44 -0.02
CA SER A 289 10.39 10.70 -0.72
C SER A 289 9.21 11.67 -0.62
N ARG A 290 7.96 11.20 -0.66
CA ARG A 290 6.79 12.08 -0.49
C ARG A 290 6.76 12.78 0.87
N VAL A 291 7.23 12.11 1.91
CA VAL A 291 7.34 12.67 3.26
C VAL A 291 8.56 13.59 3.38
N LEU A 292 9.73 13.13 2.92
CA LEU A 292 11.01 13.82 3.11
C LEU A 292 11.16 15.06 2.21
N THR A 293 10.73 14.98 0.95
CA THR A 293 10.89 16.05 -0.04
C THR A 293 9.54 16.58 -0.55
N GLY A 294 8.50 15.75 -0.58
CA GLY A 294 7.17 16.13 -1.05
C GLY A 294 6.31 16.92 -0.06
N GLY A 295 6.73 17.02 1.21
CA GLY A 295 6.00 17.76 2.25
C GLY A 295 4.72 17.07 2.74
N GLU A 296 4.51 15.80 2.40
CA GLU A 296 3.36 15.04 2.87
C GLU A 296 3.48 14.64 4.34
N ARG A 297 2.36 14.68 5.05
CA ARG A 297 2.28 14.49 6.51
C ARG A 297 1.54 13.20 6.85
N SER A 298 2.01 12.09 6.28
CA SER A 298 1.46 10.75 6.53
C SER A 298 2.47 9.89 7.28
N ILE A 299 2.15 9.55 8.53
CA ILE A 299 2.96 8.61 9.33
C ILE A 299 2.99 7.22 8.69
N GLU A 300 1.89 6.83 8.02
CA GLU A 300 1.82 5.59 7.27
C GLU A 300 2.87 5.57 6.14
N HIS A 301 2.96 6.62 5.33
CA HIS A 301 3.97 6.72 4.28
C HIS A 301 5.39 6.73 4.84
N ALA A 302 5.61 7.41 5.97
CA ALA A 302 6.91 7.44 6.63
C ALA A 302 7.32 6.05 7.15
N LEU A 303 6.39 5.30 7.75
CA LEU A 303 6.62 3.93 8.22
C LEU A 303 6.80 2.95 7.06
N ILE A 304 6.07 3.12 5.95
CA ILE A 304 6.31 2.33 4.73
C ILE A 304 7.74 2.58 4.22
N GLY A 305 8.21 3.83 4.24
CA GLY A 305 9.59 4.17 3.89
C GLY A 305 10.65 3.42 4.70
N ARG A 306 10.36 3.08 5.96
CA ARG A 306 11.26 2.31 6.84
C ARG A 306 11.36 0.83 6.47
N ARG A 307 10.47 0.33 5.60
CA ARG A 307 10.47 -1.08 5.17
C ARG A 307 11.52 -1.37 4.09
N VAL A 308 12.28 -0.37 3.63
CA VAL A 308 13.36 -0.62 2.66
C VAL A 308 14.38 -1.63 3.20
N THR A 309 14.73 -1.59 4.49
CA THR A 309 15.67 -2.56 5.07
C THR A 309 15.13 -3.98 5.08
N GLU A 310 13.81 -4.17 5.26
CA GLU A 310 13.18 -5.50 5.11
C GLU A 310 13.37 -6.00 3.68
N VAL A 311 13.15 -5.11 2.69
CA VAL A 311 13.31 -5.42 1.26
C VAL A 311 14.75 -5.76 0.91
N GLU A 312 15.74 -5.04 1.45
CA GLU A 312 17.15 -5.34 1.22
C GLU A 312 17.51 -6.76 1.67
N LEU A 313 17.07 -7.16 2.87
CA LEU A 313 17.27 -8.52 3.36
C LEU A 313 16.56 -9.53 2.47
N ASP A 314 15.29 -9.30 2.13
CA ASP A 314 14.51 -10.21 1.29
C ASP A 314 15.15 -10.40 -0.09
N LEU A 315 15.67 -9.34 -0.71
CA LEU A 315 16.40 -9.39 -1.97
C LEU A 315 17.66 -10.25 -1.86
N LEU A 316 18.48 -10.04 -0.82
CA LEU A 316 19.69 -10.83 -0.60
C LEU A 316 19.37 -12.32 -0.42
N LEU A 317 18.36 -12.64 0.39
CA LEU A 317 17.89 -14.01 0.59
C LEU A 317 17.38 -14.64 -0.71
N LEU A 318 16.53 -13.93 -1.45
CA LEU A 318 16.03 -14.39 -2.74
C LEU A 318 17.15 -14.55 -3.77
N MET A 319 18.24 -13.77 -3.70
CA MET A 319 19.42 -13.93 -4.55
C MET A 319 20.40 -15.01 -4.06
N GLY A 320 20.12 -15.66 -2.92
CA GLY A 320 20.85 -16.82 -2.41
C GLY A 320 21.92 -16.50 -1.37
N ALA A 321 21.83 -15.37 -0.68
CA ALA A 321 22.68 -15.08 0.47
C ALA A 321 22.25 -15.92 1.69
N ASP A 322 23.23 -16.35 2.49
CA ASP A 322 23.01 -17.01 3.78
C ASP A 322 23.00 -15.97 4.92
N VAL A 323 22.21 -16.24 5.97
CA VAL A 323 22.17 -15.39 7.18
C VAL A 323 23.10 -15.98 8.23
N ASP A 324 24.32 -15.45 8.31
CA ASP A 324 25.19 -15.67 9.46
C ASP A 324 24.89 -14.60 10.52
N GLY A 325 24.56 -15.03 11.74
CA GLY A 325 23.94 -14.23 12.80
C GLY A 325 24.80 -13.15 13.47
N THR A 326 25.59 -12.39 12.73
CA THR A 326 26.37 -11.27 13.26
C THR A 326 25.67 -9.94 13.03
N SER A 327 25.26 -9.27 14.11
CA SER A 327 24.87 -7.86 14.07
C SER A 327 26.12 -6.98 14.01
N ALA A 328 26.26 -6.16 12.98
CA ALA A 328 27.27 -5.11 12.90
C ALA A 328 26.69 -3.75 13.34
N ASP A 329 27.57 -2.82 13.70
CA ASP A 329 27.20 -1.44 14.06
C ASP A 329 26.57 -0.71 12.86
N LEU A 330 25.45 -0.04 13.12
CA LEU A 330 24.58 0.57 12.11
C LEU A 330 25.14 1.93 11.64
N HIS A 331 25.20 2.14 10.34
CA HIS A 331 25.39 3.47 9.73
C HIS A 331 24.07 4.27 9.73
N ALA A 332 24.16 5.59 9.58
CA ALA A 332 22.99 6.45 9.42
C ALA A 332 22.23 6.08 8.15
N ASP A 333 20.99 5.66 8.33
CA ASP A 333 20.09 5.15 7.30
C ASP A 333 19.39 6.32 6.57
N PRO A 334 19.37 6.38 5.22
CA PRO A 334 18.72 7.47 4.48
C PRO A 334 17.17 7.48 4.56
N TRP A 335 16.55 6.45 5.15
CA TRP A 335 15.10 6.36 5.34
C TRP A 335 14.63 7.26 6.50
N PRO A 336 13.32 7.57 6.62
CA PRO A 336 12.81 8.48 7.65
C PRO A 336 13.38 8.19 9.03
N SER A 337 14.11 9.15 9.57
CA SER A 337 14.77 9.03 10.87
C SER A 337 13.76 8.99 12.01
N ALA A 338 14.22 8.68 13.22
CA ALA A 338 13.39 8.79 14.41
C ALA A 338 12.80 10.21 14.57
N ASP A 339 13.57 11.26 14.23
CA ASP A 339 13.09 12.64 14.20
C ASP A 339 11.95 12.83 13.19
N ASP A 340 12.13 12.34 11.96
CA ASP A 340 11.11 12.43 10.91
C ASP A 340 9.80 11.76 11.34
N LEU A 341 9.87 10.58 11.95
CA LEU A 341 8.70 9.85 12.44
C LEU A 341 7.95 10.63 13.54
N VAL A 342 8.68 11.18 14.52
CA VAL A 342 8.09 11.97 15.60
C VAL A 342 7.44 13.24 15.04
N ARG A 343 8.14 13.96 14.16
CA ARG A 343 7.68 15.19 13.53
C ARG A 343 6.41 15.00 12.71
N VAL A 344 6.40 13.99 11.83
CA VAL A 344 5.25 13.68 10.97
C VAL A 344 4.06 13.22 11.80
N THR A 345 4.28 12.38 12.82
CA THR A 345 3.20 11.94 13.73
C THR A 345 2.56 13.13 14.44
N ALA A 346 3.37 14.04 15.01
CA ALA A 346 2.87 15.22 15.70
C ALA A 346 2.08 16.15 14.75
N ALA A 347 2.55 16.33 13.51
CA ALA A 347 1.87 17.12 12.50
C ALA A 347 0.52 16.52 12.10
N GLN A 348 0.47 15.23 11.77
CA GLN A 348 -0.76 14.54 11.39
C GLN A 348 -1.80 14.54 12.52
N LEU A 349 -1.37 14.25 13.75
CA LEU A 349 -2.26 14.33 14.91
C LEU A 349 -2.84 15.74 15.09
N ARG A 350 -2.04 16.79 14.89
CA ARG A 350 -2.47 18.18 15.09
C ARG A 350 -3.45 18.65 14.03
N GLU A 351 -3.21 18.29 12.77
CA GLU A 351 -3.90 18.86 11.62
C GLU A 351 -5.10 18.03 11.17
N ASP A 352 -5.00 16.70 11.24
CA ASP A 352 -6.03 15.82 10.67
C ASP A 352 -6.91 15.19 11.76
N VAL A 353 -6.31 14.80 12.89
CA VAL A 353 -7.04 14.08 13.95
C VAL A 353 -7.64 15.04 14.96
N LEU A 354 -6.84 15.99 15.45
CA LEU A 354 -7.26 16.86 16.54
C LEU A 354 -8.52 17.68 16.22
N PRO A 355 -8.73 18.26 15.01
CA PRO A 355 -9.95 19.01 14.68
C PRO A 355 -11.24 18.19 14.80
N GLU A 356 -11.18 16.88 14.52
CA GLU A 356 -12.32 15.95 14.58
C GLU A 356 -12.67 15.49 16.00
N LEU A 357 -11.84 15.81 16.99
CA LEU A 357 -12.00 15.38 18.38
C LEU A 357 -12.54 16.49 19.27
N GLU A 358 -13.38 16.09 20.22
CA GLU A 358 -13.94 16.94 21.29
C GLU A 358 -13.58 16.43 22.69
N GLY A 359 -13.79 17.30 23.69
CA GLY A 359 -13.71 16.95 25.12
C GLY A 359 -12.37 16.32 25.54
N ARG A 360 -12.44 15.22 26.30
CA ARG A 360 -11.28 14.53 26.87
C ARG A 360 -10.35 13.95 25.80
N ALA A 361 -10.89 13.43 24.69
CA ALA A 361 -10.09 12.86 23.61
C ALA A 361 -9.20 13.94 22.97
N ARG A 362 -9.78 15.11 22.67
CA ARG A 362 -9.04 16.27 22.16
C ARG A 362 -7.92 16.71 23.10
N PHE A 363 -8.20 16.76 24.40
CA PHE A 363 -7.18 17.09 25.41
C PHE A 363 -6.03 16.08 25.42
N LEU A 364 -6.33 14.77 25.45
CA LEU A 364 -5.30 13.73 25.47
C LEU A 364 -4.42 13.76 24.22
N VAL A 365 -4.99 13.99 23.03
CA VAL A 365 -4.21 14.12 21.79
C VAL A 365 -3.32 15.37 21.81
N ARG A 366 -3.80 16.50 22.35
CA ARG A 366 -2.95 17.69 22.55
C ARG A 366 -1.74 17.38 23.45
N VAL A 367 -1.95 16.65 24.54
CA VAL A 367 -0.88 16.24 25.44
C VAL A 367 0.11 15.30 24.73
N ALA A 368 -0.39 14.35 23.95
CA ALA A 368 0.45 13.44 23.17
C ALA A 368 1.31 14.19 22.13
N ILE A 369 0.73 15.15 21.41
CA ILE A 369 1.46 16.02 20.49
C ILE A 369 2.59 16.75 21.21
N ASN A 370 2.30 17.40 22.34
CA ASN A 370 3.33 18.12 23.10
C ASN A 370 4.45 17.18 23.55
N ALA A 371 4.12 15.96 24.01
CA ALA A 371 5.11 14.97 24.42
C ALA A 371 6.01 14.55 23.25
N LEU A 372 5.44 14.32 22.06
CA LEU A 372 6.19 14.02 20.84
C LEU A 372 7.16 15.15 20.49
N GLU A 373 6.70 16.40 20.52
CA GLU A 373 7.56 17.55 20.21
C GLU A 373 8.67 17.75 21.27
N THR A 374 8.41 17.41 22.53
CA THR A 374 9.45 17.40 23.56
C THR A 374 10.51 16.34 23.26
N VAL A 375 10.10 15.11 22.95
CA VAL A 375 11.03 14.04 22.53
C VAL A 375 11.85 14.48 21.31
N GLN A 376 11.23 15.18 20.37
CA GLN A 376 11.91 15.69 19.18
C GLN A 376 13.01 16.71 19.54
N ARG A 377 12.68 17.66 20.42
CA ARG A 377 13.64 18.67 20.88
C ARG A 377 14.74 18.03 21.72
N GLU A 378 14.43 17.02 22.52
CA GLU A 378 15.42 16.25 23.29
C GLU A 378 16.40 15.51 22.36
N ALA A 379 15.90 14.87 21.29
CA ALA A 379 16.76 14.23 20.30
C ALA A 379 17.67 15.21 19.55
N THR A 380 17.20 16.46 19.34
CA THR A 380 17.94 17.49 18.60
C THR A 380 18.93 18.26 19.48
N LEU A 381 18.51 18.66 20.68
CA LEU A 381 19.24 19.57 21.57
C LEU A 381 19.91 18.84 22.74
N GLY A 382 19.63 17.55 22.96
CA GLY A 382 20.08 16.79 24.13
C GLY A 382 21.59 16.80 24.29
N ALA A 383 22.35 16.58 23.22
CA ALA A 383 23.81 16.61 23.26
C ALA A 383 24.36 18.00 23.64
N ASP A 384 23.73 19.08 23.17
CA ASP A 384 24.10 20.45 23.54
C ASP A 384 23.79 20.73 25.01
N VAL A 385 22.64 20.22 25.50
CA VAL A 385 22.26 20.33 26.92
C VAL A 385 23.23 19.56 27.82
N GLU A 386 23.62 18.34 27.44
CA GLU A 386 24.61 17.54 28.15
C GLU A 386 25.98 18.25 28.20
N ALA A 387 26.39 18.87 27.09
CA ALA A 387 27.62 19.66 27.04
C ALA A 387 27.57 20.87 27.98
N ILE A 388 26.43 21.60 28.00
CA ILE A 388 26.23 22.73 28.91
C ILE A 388 26.16 22.26 30.37
N GLU A 389 25.53 21.12 30.64
CA GLU A 389 25.46 20.54 31.98
C GLU A 389 26.83 20.15 32.52
N ALA A 390 27.72 19.63 31.68
CA ALA A 390 29.10 19.32 32.04
C ALA A 390 29.92 20.55 32.49
N GLU A 391 29.51 21.77 32.08
CA GLU A 391 30.12 23.04 32.55
C GLU A 391 29.61 23.46 33.94
N VAL A 392 28.52 22.88 34.43
CA VAL A 392 27.91 23.18 35.73
C VAL A 392 28.55 22.30 36.80
N SER A 393 29.24 22.92 37.76
CA SER A 393 29.89 22.25 38.89
C SER A 393 29.58 22.94 40.22
N ASP A 394 30.05 22.36 41.32
CA ASP A 394 29.93 22.98 42.65
C ASP A 394 30.58 24.38 42.65
N GLY A 395 29.77 25.41 42.90
CA GLY A 395 30.19 26.82 42.82
C GLY A 395 29.88 27.53 41.49
N ALA A 396 29.10 26.92 40.60
CA ALA A 396 28.67 27.52 39.34
C ALA A 396 28.07 28.93 39.51
N SER A 397 28.43 29.84 38.60
CA SER A 397 27.93 31.20 38.60
C SER A 397 26.43 31.23 38.25
N ARG A 398 25.77 32.34 38.60
CA ARG A 398 24.35 32.57 38.25
C ARG A 398 24.14 32.49 36.74
N GLU A 399 25.09 32.99 35.96
CA GLU A 399 25.06 32.97 34.49
C GLU A 399 25.15 31.54 33.94
N GLN A 400 26.01 30.69 34.52
CA GLN A 400 26.14 29.28 34.13
C GLN A 400 24.85 28.50 34.44
N LEU A 401 24.28 28.69 35.63
CA LEU A 401 23.01 28.07 36.01
C LEU A 401 21.84 28.55 35.13
N LEU A 402 21.81 29.84 34.78
CA LEU A 402 20.80 30.40 33.89
C LEU A 402 20.90 29.78 32.49
N ARG A 403 22.12 29.68 31.92
CA ARG A 403 22.34 29.05 30.61
C ARG A 403 21.86 27.59 30.60
N TRP A 404 22.22 26.82 31.63
CA TRP A 404 21.77 25.43 31.76
C TRP A 404 20.25 25.29 31.89
N VAL A 405 19.60 26.13 32.69
CA VAL A 405 18.12 26.13 32.80
C VAL A 405 17.46 26.54 31.49
N LEU A 406 17.98 27.54 30.77
CA LEU A 406 17.45 27.95 29.47
C LEU A 406 17.60 26.85 28.42
N ALA A 407 18.71 26.12 28.43
CA ALA A 407 18.94 25.00 27.52
C ALA A 407 17.94 23.86 27.75
N ARG A 408 17.67 23.47 29.01
CA ARG A 408 16.61 22.51 29.34
C ARG A 408 15.21 23.03 29.03
N LEU A 409 14.96 24.31 29.30
CA LEU A 409 13.67 24.94 28.99
C LEU A 409 13.39 24.99 27.49
N ALA A 410 14.42 25.09 26.64
CA ALA A 410 14.28 24.97 25.19
C ALA A 410 13.72 23.60 24.78
N ILE A 411 14.01 22.53 25.53
CA ILE A 411 13.42 21.20 25.35
C ILE A 411 12.02 21.14 25.96
N ASP A 412 11.89 21.51 27.23
CA ASP A 412 10.67 21.28 28.02
C ASP A 412 9.50 22.19 27.62
N ASN A 413 9.78 23.48 27.40
CA ASN A 413 8.78 24.50 27.08
C ASN A 413 9.42 25.74 26.43
N PRO A 414 9.70 25.72 25.11
CA PRO A 414 10.39 26.80 24.42
C PRO A 414 9.59 28.11 24.35
N ALA A 415 8.28 28.06 24.57
CA ALA A 415 7.38 29.22 24.55
C ALA A 415 7.06 29.75 25.96
N TYR A 416 7.92 29.48 26.95
CA TYR A 416 7.66 29.89 28.33
C TYR A 416 7.56 31.42 28.43
N PRO A 417 6.50 31.99 29.03
CA PRO A 417 6.25 33.44 28.98
C PRO A 417 7.39 34.31 29.53
N SER A 418 8.14 33.81 30.51
CA SER A 418 9.23 34.56 31.15
C SER A 418 10.48 34.74 30.27
N ILE A 419 10.56 34.10 29.10
CA ILE A 419 11.68 34.22 28.16
C ILE A 419 11.28 34.87 26.82
N ALA A 420 10.03 35.31 26.66
CA ALA A 420 9.51 35.87 25.41
C ALA A 420 10.22 37.16 24.94
N ASP A 421 10.85 37.91 25.86
CA ASP A 421 11.59 39.15 25.59
C ASP A 421 13.12 38.96 25.61
N VAL A 422 13.62 37.72 25.72
CA VAL A 422 15.05 37.41 25.75
C VAL A 422 15.51 37.04 24.33
N PRO A 423 16.50 37.75 23.73
CA PRO A 423 16.96 37.44 22.39
C PRO A 423 17.58 36.02 22.32
N PRO A 424 17.43 35.29 21.20
CA PRO A 424 18.05 33.98 21.03
C PRO A 424 19.57 34.12 21.18
N THR A 425 20.18 33.22 21.95
CA THR A 425 21.63 33.19 22.12
C THR A 425 22.26 32.61 20.86
N SER A 426 23.22 33.35 20.30
CA SER A 426 23.98 33.03 19.09
C SER A 426 24.96 31.88 19.30
#